data_AF-A0A7W1KMX3-F1
#
_entry.id   AF-A0A7W1KMX3-F1
#
_cell.length_a   1.000
_cell.length_b   1.000
_cell.length_c   1.000
_cell.angle_alpha   90.00
_cell.angle_beta   90.00
_cell.angle_gamma   90.00
#
_symmetry.space_group_name_H-M   'P 1'
#
loop_
_entity.id
_entity.type
_entity.pdbx_description
1 polymer ?
#
loop_
_entity_poly.entity_id
_entity_poly.type
_entity_poly.pdbx_seq_one_letter_code
_entity_poly.pdbx_strand_id
1 'polypeptide(L)'
;GTGSRMKLAHTRAMLRAALSGALDRGKFTQDPIFGFQVPASVPEVPDGVLTPRSTWPDPKGYDAQARKLATMFRENFEQYRAEVPAEVAAAGPVV
;
A
#
# COMPACT_ATOMS: atom_id res chain seq x y z
N GLY A 1 -13.61 -12.70 -9.03
CA GLY A 1 -13.66 -11.94 -7.77
C GLY A 1 -14.43 -10.64 -7.99
N THR A 2 -14.75 -9.92 -6.91
CA THR A 2 -15.51 -8.64 -6.94
C THR A 2 -14.67 -7.46 -7.41
N GLY A 3 -13.34 -7.51 -7.23
CA GLY A 3 -12.40 -6.53 -7.77
C GLY A 3 -11.99 -6.82 -9.22
N SER A 4 -11.38 -5.82 -9.86
CA SER A 4 -10.78 -5.96 -11.19
C SER A 4 -9.25 -5.76 -11.13
N ARG A 5 -8.54 -6.26 -12.14
CA ARG A 5 -7.10 -6.08 -12.25
C ARG A 5 -6.79 -4.60 -12.48
N MET A 6 -5.78 -4.06 -11.78
CA MET A 6 -5.28 -2.71 -12.01
C MET A 6 -4.90 -2.51 -13.49
N LYS A 7 -5.37 -1.42 -14.09
CA LYS A 7 -5.05 -1.11 -15.49
C LYS A 7 -3.55 -0.91 -15.65
N LEU A 8 -2.96 -1.60 -16.63
CA LEU A 8 -1.52 -1.54 -16.91
C LEU A 8 -1.02 -0.11 -17.17
N ALA A 9 -1.86 0.73 -17.78
CA ALA A 9 -1.54 2.14 -18.01
C ALA A 9 -1.24 2.90 -16.71
N HIS A 10 -2.01 2.64 -15.64
CA HIS A 10 -1.79 3.29 -14.33
C HIS A 10 -0.49 2.83 -13.70
N THR A 11 -0.20 1.52 -13.72
CA THR A 11 1.08 1.00 -13.20
C THR A 11 2.27 1.58 -13.96
N ARG A 12 2.18 1.72 -15.29
CA ARG A 12 3.22 2.36 -16.11
C ARG A 12 3.39 3.85 -15.82
N ALA A 13 2.30 4.57 -15.54
CA ALA A 13 2.34 5.98 -15.16
C ALA A 13 3.00 6.16 -13.78
N MET A 14 2.65 5.33 -12.80
CA MET A 14 3.29 5.32 -11.48
C MET A 14 4.79 5.04 -11.57
N LEU A 15 5.20 4.06 -12.38
CA LEU A 15 6.62 3.78 -12.62
C LEU A 15 7.33 4.97 -13.25
N ARG A 16 6.74 5.61 -14.27
CA ARG A 16 7.33 6.81 -14.90
C ARG A 16 7.49 7.95 -13.90
N ALA A 17 6.50 8.19 -13.05
CA ALA A 17 6.55 9.24 -12.03
C ALA A 17 7.64 8.98 -10.98
N ALA A 18 7.82 7.72 -10.58
CA ALA A 18 8.90 7.33 -9.66
C ALA A 18 10.28 7.54 -10.30
N LEU A 19 10.46 7.13 -11.56
CA LEU A 19 11.74 7.25 -12.27
C LEU A 19 12.11 8.69 -12.64
N SER A 20 11.12 9.56 -12.87
CA SER A 20 11.37 10.97 -13.22
C SER A 20 11.61 11.87 -12.00
N GLY A 21 11.50 11.34 -10.78
CA GLY A 21 11.54 12.14 -9.55
C GLY A 21 10.28 13.00 -9.32
N ALA A 22 9.21 12.79 -10.09
CA ALA A 22 7.96 13.53 -9.92
C ALA A 22 7.31 13.30 -8.55
N LEU A 23 7.64 12.19 -7.88
CA LEU A 23 7.15 11.86 -6.54
C LEU A 23 8.00 12.50 -5.42
N ASP A 24 9.22 12.97 -5.69
CA ASP A 24 10.17 13.40 -4.66
C ASP A 24 9.71 14.65 -3.88
N ARG A 25 8.84 15.46 -4.48
CA ARG A 25 8.28 16.69 -3.90
C ARG A 25 6.77 16.61 -3.68
N GLY A 26 6.18 15.42 -3.84
CA GLY A 26 4.76 15.19 -3.71
C GLY A 26 4.27 15.24 -2.26
N LYS A 27 2.96 15.39 -2.08
CA LYS A 27 2.31 15.14 -0.79
C LYS A 27 2.08 13.65 -0.64
N PHE A 28 2.29 13.13 0.56
CA PHE A 28 2.02 11.75 0.89
C PHE A 28 1.11 11.66 2.11
N THR A 29 0.34 10.59 2.17
CA THR A 29 -0.44 10.18 3.33
C THR A 29 0.08 8.84 3.82
N GLN A 30 0.10 8.63 5.13
CA GLN A 30 0.52 7.36 5.69
C GLN A 30 -0.63 6.35 5.62
N ASP A 31 -0.34 5.13 5.17
CA ASP A 31 -1.28 4.02 5.28
C ASP A 31 -1.46 3.64 6.77
N PRO A 32 -2.70 3.57 7.29
CA PRO A 32 -2.94 3.37 8.72
C PRO A 32 -2.64 1.95 9.21
N ILE A 33 -2.54 0.96 8.32
CA ILE A 33 -2.30 -0.44 8.66
C ILE A 33 -0.84 -0.80 8.37
N PHE A 34 -0.31 -0.42 7.22
CA PHE A 34 1.03 -0.80 6.77
C PHE A 34 2.09 0.26 7.07
N GLY A 35 1.70 1.48 7.42
CA GLY A 35 2.62 2.54 7.85
C GLY A 35 3.48 3.17 6.75
N PHE A 36 3.41 2.70 5.49
CA PHE A 36 4.13 3.30 4.37
C PHE A 36 3.48 4.59 3.88
N GLN A 37 4.26 5.40 3.17
CA GLN A 37 3.79 6.63 2.53
C GLN A 37 3.13 6.32 1.18
N VAL A 38 1.93 6.85 0.96
CA VAL A 38 1.16 6.75 -0.29
C VAL A 38 1.10 8.14 -0.93
N PRO A 39 1.50 8.31 -2.21
CA PRO A 39 1.41 9.61 -2.87
C PRO A 39 -0.05 10.04 -2.99
N ALA A 40 -0.34 11.29 -2.65
CA ALA A 40 -1.70 11.85 -2.74
C ALA A 40 -2.19 11.99 -4.19
N SER A 41 -1.26 12.11 -5.14
CA SER A 41 -1.55 12.26 -6.57
C SER A 41 -0.40 11.72 -7.41
N VAL A 42 -0.71 11.12 -8.56
CA VAL A 42 0.28 10.71 -9.56
C VAL A 42 -0.24 11.14 -10.93
N PRO A 43 0.56 11.84 -11.77
CA PRO A 43 0.15 12.20 -13.12
C PRO A 43 -0.37 10.99 -13.90
N GLU A 44 -1.47 11.17 -14.63
CA GLU A 44 -2.14 10.12 -15.44
C GLU A 44 -2.75 8.95 -14.63
N VAL A 45 -2.86 9.08 -13.31
CA VAL A 45 -3.51 8.09 -12.43
C VAL A 45 -4.64 8.77 -11.65
N PRO A 46 -5.87 8.24 -11.69
CA PRO A 46 -6.96 8.78 -10.88
C PRO A 46 -6.67 8.64 -9.38
N ASP A 47 -6.82 9.70 -8.60
CA ASP A 47 -6.48 9.72 -7.17
C ASP A 47 -7.24 8.65 -6.36
N GLY A 48 -8.49 8.34 -6.73
CA GLY A 48 -9.28 7.28 -6.10
C GLY A 48 -8.68 5.87 -6.21
N VAL A 49 -7.77 5.64 -7.16
CA VAL A 49 -7.02 4.38 -7.31
C VAL A 49 -5.82 4.33 -6.36
N LEU A 50 -5.27 5.49 -5.98
CA LEU A 50 -4.13 5.59 -5.06
C LEU A 50 -4.53 5.26 -3.63
N THR A 51 -5.83 5.38 -3.29
CA THR A 51 -6.39 4.94 -2.02
C THR A 51 -7.20 3.66 -2.24
N PRO A 52 -6.65 2.45 -2.00
CA PRO A 52 -7.37 1.21 -2.31
C PRO A 52 -8.71 1.09 -1.59
N ARG A 53 -8.82 1.63 -0.36
CA ARG A 53 -10.06 1.68 0.42
C ARG A 53 -11.22 2.37 -0.33
N SER A 54 -10.96 3.41 -1.13
CA SER A 54 -12.00 4.10 -1.92
C SER A 54 -12.43 3.32 -3.17
N THR A 55 -11.75 2.24 -3.53
CA THR A 55 -12.12 1.39 -4.67
C THR A 55 -13.06 0.25 -4.27
N TRP A 56 -13.31 0.08 -2.96
CA TRP A 56 -14.19 -0.95 -2.44
C TRP A 56 -15.61 -0.42 -2.23
N PRO A 57 -16.66 -1.15 -2.65
CA PRO A 57 -18.05 -0.78 -2.37
C PRO A 57 -18.37 -0.75 -0.87
N ASP A 58 -17.73 -1.65 -0.11
CA ASP A 58 -17.83 -1.73 1.35
C ASP A 58 -16.47 -1.42 2.00
N PRO A 59 -16.31 -0.22 2.59
CA PRO A 59 -15.08 0.14 3.29
C PRO A 59 -14.78 -0.75 4.49
N LYS A 60 -15.80 -1.30 5.18
CA LYS A 60 -15.55 -2.22 6.31
C LYS A 60 -15.02 -3.56 5.82
N GLY A 61 -15.52 -4.04 4.68
CA GLY A 61 -14.98 -5.21 3.98
C GLY A 61 -13.50 -5.03 3.59
N TYR A 62 -13.13 -3.84 3.11
CA TYR A 62 -11.72 -3.49 2.89
C TYR A 62 -10.91 -3.55 4.18
N ASP A 63 -11.38 -2.88 5.24
CA ASP A 63 -10.67 -2.80 6.53
C ASP A 63 -10.44 -4.21 7.12
N ALA A 64 -11.42 -5.09 7.03
CA ALA A 64 -11.30 -6.49 7.45
C ALA A 64 -10.28 -7.27 6.61
N GLN A 65 -10.29 -7.10 5.28
CA GLN A 65 -9.36 -7.77 4.39
C GLN A 65 -7.93 -7.26 4.55
N ALA A 66 -7.75 -5.95 4.76
CA ALA A 66 -6.45 -5.34 5.01
C ALA A 66 -5.85 -5.82 6.33
N ARG A 67 -6.66 -5.88 7.42
CA ARG A 67 -6.23 -6.49 8.69
C ARG A 67 -5.85 -7.95 8.55
N LYS A 68 -6.64 -8.74 7.81
CA LYS A 68 -6.33 -10.15 7.54
C LYS A 68 -4.98 -10.29 6.84
N LEU A 69 -4.72 -9.48 5.81
CA LEU A 69 -3.45 -9.48 5.11
C LEU A 69 -2.29 -9.08 6.04
N ALA A 70 -2.49 -8.07 6.88
CA ALA A 70 -1.51 -7.62 7.86
C ALA A 70 -1.16 -8.71 8.88
N THR A 71 -2.15 -9.47 9.37
CA THR A 71 -1.93 -10.67 10.21
C THR A 71 -1.08 -11.71 9.48
N MET A 72 -1.40 -12.03 8.22
CA MET A 72 -0.64 -13.00 7.43
C MET A 72 0.82 -12.58 7.24
N PHE A 73 1.08 -11.28 7.03
CA PHE A 73 2.45 -10.75 6.98
C PHE A 73 3.20 -10.97 8.30
N ARG A 74 2.56 -10.68 9.43
CA ARG A 74 3.17 -10.87 10.76
C ARG A 74 3.45 -12.34 11.05
N GLU A 75 2.49 -13.22 10.82
CA GLU A 75 2.64 -14.66 11.02
C GLU A 75 3.77 -15.25 10.17
N ASN A 76 3.84 -14.85 8.89
CA ASN A 76 4.94 -15.28 8.03
C ASN A 76 6.29 -14.73 8.51
N PHE A 77 6.32 -13.50 9.02
CA PHE A 77 7.55 -12.84 9.47
C PHE A 77 8.15 -13.49 10.73
N GLU A 78 7.35 -14.14 11.59
CA GLU A 78 7.86 -14.81 12.80
C GLU A 78 8.96 -15.84 12.49
N GLN A 79 8.93 -16.48 11.31
CA GLN A 79 9.95 -17.43 10.86
C GLN A 79 11.33 -16.79 10.70
N TYR A 80 11.39 -15.48 10.47
CA TYR A 80 12.63 -14.73 10.18
C TYR A 80 13.02 -13.77 11.30
N ARG A 81 12.21 -13.68 12.36
CA ARG A 81 12.34 -12.64 13.40
C ARG A 81 13.71 -12.62 14.09
N ALA A 82 14.33 -13.79 14.26
CA ALA A 82 15.64 -13.90 14.89
C ALA A 82 16.81 -13.48 13.97
N GLU A 83 16.58 -13.42 12.66
CA GLU A 83 17.61 -13.20 11.63
C GLU A 83 17.61 -11.75 11.11
N VAL A 84 16.68 -10.92 11.59
CA VAL A 84 16.45 -9.57 11.08
C VAL A 84 16.71 -8.52 12.16
N PRO A 85 17.26 -7.35 11.80
CA PRO A 85 17.40 -6.22 12.71
C PRO A 85 16.06 -5.78 13.31
N ALA A 86 16.10 -5.23 14.53
CA ALA A 86 14.90 -4.80 15.24
C ALA A 86 14.10 -3.73 14.47
N GLU A 87 14.77 -2.91 13.66
CA GLU A 87 14.15 -1.87 12.84
C GLU A 87 13.25 -2.48 11.75
N VAL A 88 13.65 -3.62 11.19
CA VAL A 88 12.86 -4.34 10.18
C VAL A 88 11.60 -4.91 10.83
N ALA A 89 11.72 -5.47 12.03
CA ALA A 89 10.57 -5.96 12.78
C ALA A 89 9.61 -4.83 13.19
N ALA A 90 10.14 -3.65 13.51
CA ALA A 90 9.35 -2.47 13.87
C ALA A 90 8.62 -1.82 12.69
N ALA A 91 9.08 -2.04 11.45
CA ALA A 91 8.45 -1.52 10.24
C ALA A 91 7.26 -2.36 9.73
N GLY A 92 6.89 -3.43 10.44
CA GLY A 92 5.78 -4.29 10.07
C GLY A 92 4.39 -3.64 10.23
N PRO A 93 3.34 -4.28 9.68
CA PRO A 93 1.97 -3.76 9.79
C PRO A 93 1.46 -3.68 11.23
N VAL A 94 0.69 -2.64 11.51
CA VAL A 94 -0.05 -2.43 12.77
C VAL A 94 -1.38 -3.18 12.66
N VAL A 95 -1.55 -4.22 13.47
CA VAL A 95 -2.76 -5.07 13.51
C VAL A 95 -3.46 -4.91 14.84
#